data_AF-T0YY94-F1
#
_entry.id   AF-T0YY94-F1
#
_cell.length_a   1.000
_cell.length_b   1.000
_cell.length_c   1.000
_cell.angle_alpha   90.00
_cell.angle_beta   90.00
_cell.angle_gamma   90.00
#
_symmetry.space_group_name_H-M   'P 1'
#
loop_
_entity.id
_entity.type
_entity.pdbx_description
1 polymer ?
#
loop_
_entity_poly.entity_id
_entity_poly.type
_entity_poly.pdbx_seq_one_letter_code
_entity_poly.pdbx_strand_id
1 'polypeptide(L)'
;RDLALSLGVTVGDHVVVVSGFAGSPIGGLPRLRSFTVSGIFGAGIEQYDAGLAEINMQDAQKLYQQSGPTGIRLKLDHPFLAYQVGRELVQKLGGLYAVSTWMDSHSNFFKAIAMEKKVMFIILSLIVAVAAFNLVSTLVMLVTDKQADIAILRTMG
;
A
#
# COMPACT_ATOMS: atom_id res chain seq x y z
N ARG A 1 -15.00 -13.56 -0.08
CA ARG A 1 -15.54 -14.95 -0.17
C ARG A 1 -15.86 -15.52 1.20
N ASP A 2 -14.94 -15.35 2.15
CA ASP A 2 -15.02 -15.99 3.47
C ASP A 2 -16.15 -15.41 4.33
N LEU A 3 -16.52 -14.14 4.13
CA LEU A 3 -17.73 -13.54 4.73
C LEU A 3 -19.03 -14.24 4.31
N ALA A 4 -19.16 -14.64 3.05
CA ALA A 4 -20.36 -15.35 2.59
C ALA A 4 -20.42 -16.76 3.20
N LEU A 5 -19.27 -17.42 3.34
CA LEU A 5 -19.16 -18.72 4.00
C LEU A 5 -19.49 -18.64 5.50
N SER A 6 -19.01 -17.61 6.20
CA SER A 6 -19.27 -17.43 7.64
C SER A 6 -20.74 -17.13 7.92
N LEU A 7 -21.41 -16.41 7.02
CA LEU A 7 -22.85 -16.14 7.09
C LEU A 7 -23.71 -17.29 6.54
N GLY A 8 -23.11 -18.28 5.87
CA GLY A 8 -23.82 -19.40 5.27
C GLY A 8 -24.72 -19.01 4.09
N VAL A 9 -24.36 -17.97 3.35
CA VAL A 9 -25.18 -17.41 2.26
C VAL A 9 -24.56 -17.63 0.88
N THR A 10 -25.43 -17.74 -0.11
CA THR A 10 -25.11 -17.92 -1.53
C THR A 10 -25.76 -16.83 -2.39
N VAL A 11 -25.44 -16.80 -3.69
CA VAL A 11 -26.03 -15.84 -4.63
C VAL A 11 -27.54 -16.10 -4.73
N GLY A 12 -28.35 -15.07 -4.48
CA GLY A 12 -29.81 -15.13 -4.42
C GLY A 12 -30.38 -15.07 -3.01
N ASP A 13 -29.57 -15.33 -1.98
CA ASP A 13 -30.03 -15.28 -0.59
C ASP A 13 -30.22 -13.85 -0.07
N HIS A 14 -30.96 -13.72 1.02
CA HIS A 14 -31.21 -12.44 1.68
C HIS A 14 -30.32 -12.27 2.92
N VAL A 15 -29.70 -11.09 3.03
CA VAL A 15 -28.89 -10.70 4.19
C VAL A 15 -29.47 -9.45 4.80
N VAL A 16 -29.66 -9.45 6.12
CA VAL A 16 -30.09 -8.26 6.86
C VAL A 16 -28.87 -7.50 7.36
N VAL A 17 -28.70 -6.29 6.86
CA VAL A 17 -27.66 -5.36 7.31
C VAL A 17 -28.21 -4.52 8.45
N VAL A 18 -27.44 -4.45 9.54
CA VAL A 18 -27.72 -3.62 10.71
C VAL A 18 -26.79 -2.42 10.69
N SER A 19 -27.32 -1.21 10.47
CA SER A 19 -26.51 0.02 10.34
C SER A 19 -26.81 1.03 11.44
N GLY A 20 -25.98 1.09 12.47
CA GLY A 20 -26.08 2.10 13.54
C GLY A 20 -27.44 2.18 14.24
N PHE A 21 -27.57 3.12 15.16
CA PHE A 21 -28.82 3.40 15.88
C PHE A 21 -29.33 4.78 15.47
N ALA A 22 -30.59 4.88 15.05
CA ALA A 22 -31.20 6.19 14.86
C ALA A 22 -31.35 6.88 16.22
N GLY A 23 -30.94 8.15 16.31
CA GLY A 23 -30.91 8.92 17.55
C GLY A 23 -32.26 8.94 18.26
N SER A 24 -32.32 8.26 19.41
CA SER A 24 -33.35 8.43 20.43
C SER A 24 -32.63 8.49 21.79
N PRO A 25 -32.89 9.52 22.63
CA PRO A 25 -32.26 9.67 23.95
C PRO A 25 -32.49 8.50 24.91
N ILE A 26 -33.42 7.58 24.61
CA ILE A 26 -33.86 6.47 25.48
C ILE A 26 -33.47 5.09 24.90
N GLY A 27 -32.64 5.06 23.84
CA GLY A 27 -32.24 3.83 23.16
C GLY A 27 -32.77 3.83 21.72
N GLY A 28 -31.85 4.02 20.78
CA GLY A 28 -32.18 4.03 19.35
C GLY A 28 -32.55 2.62 18.86
N LEU A 29 -33.51 2.55 17.94
CA LEU A 29 -33.76 1.32 17.20
C LEU A 29 -32.63 1.11 16.19
N PRO A 30 -32.07 -0.12 16.07
CA PRO A 30 -31.11 -0.43 15.04
C PRO A 30 -31.78 -0.31 13.68
N ARG A 31 -31.08 0.29 12.71
CA ARG A 31 -31.61 0.35 11.34
C ARG A 31 -31.34 -0.98 10.66
N LEU A 32 -32.41 -1.64 10.24
CA LEU A 32 -32.36 -2.93 9.57
C LEU A 32 -32.80 -2.77 8.12
N ARG A 33 -32.03 -3.33 7.18
CA ARG A 33 -32.40 -3.42 5.76
C ARG A 33 -32.01 -4.79 5.22
N SER A 34 -32.94 -5.41 4.50
CA SER A 34 -32.67 -6.65 3.77
C SER A 34 -32.09 -6.33 2.39
N PHE A 35 -31.03 -7.05 2.03
CA PHE A 35 -30.37 -7.01 0.73
C PHE A 35 -30.36 -8.41 0.12
N THR A 36 -30.35 -8.49 -1.21
CA THR A 36 -30.18 -9.76 -1.93
C THR A 36 -28.73 -9.88 -2.39
N VAL A 37 -28.11 -11.03 -2.16
CA VAL A 37 -26.74 -11.31 -2.60
C VAL A 37 -26.72 -11.46 -4.12
N SER A 38 -26.15 -10.48 -4.82
CA SER A 38 -26.04 -10.51 -6.29
C SER A 38 -24.79 -11.24 -6.78
N GLY A 39 -23.76 -11.35 -5.95
CA GLY A 39 -22.49 -11.97 -6.30
C GLY A 39 -21.56 -12.13 -5.09
N ILE A 40 -20.61 -13.05 -5.21
CA ILE A 40 -19.56 -13.29 -4.21
C ILE A 40 -18.22 -13.11 -4.92
N PHE A 41 -17.34 -12.26 -4.35
CA PHE A 41 -16.01 -12.01 -4.90
C PHE A 41 -14.91 -12.43 -3.92
N GLY A 42 -13.69 -12.57 -4.45
CA GLY A 42 -12.47 -12.84 -3.70
C GLY A 42 -11.43 -11.75 -3.97
N ALA A 43 -10.98 -11.06 -2.92
CA ALA A 43 -9.93 -10.04 -3.02
C ALA A 43 -8.51 -10.61 -2.85
N GLY A 44 -8.38 -11.85 -2.35
CA GLY A 44 -7.10 -12.54 -2.14
C GLY A 44 -6.35 -12.08 -0.88
N ILE A 45 -6.96 -11.20 -0.10
CA ILE A 45 -6.46 -10.69 1.18
C ILE A 45 -7.54 -11.01 2.21
N GLU A 46 -7.19 -11.82 3.22
CA GLU A 46 -8.11 -12.35 4.23
C GLU A 46 -8.96 -11.26 4.89
N GLN A 47 -8.35 -10.12 5.22
CA GLN A 47 -9.02 -8.99 5.87
C GLN A 47 -10.18 -8.43 5.03
N TYR A 48 -10.03 -8.39 3.70
CA TYR A 48 -11.10 -7.97 2.81
C TYR A 48 -12.11 -9.10 2.57
N ASP A 49 -11.62 -10.34 2.41
CA ASP A 49 -12.48 -11.47 2.12
C ASP A 49 -13.40 -11.88 3.28
N ALA A 50 -13.02 -11.57 4.52
CA ALA A 50 -13.75 -11.88 5.74
C ALA A 50 -14.69 -10.76 6.23
N GLY A 51 -14.58 -9.53 5.72
CA GLY A 51 -15.29 -8.38 6.30
C GLY A 51 -15.85 -7.34 5.32
N LEU A 52 -15.60 -7.47 4.01
CA LEU A 52 -16.05 -6.49 3.03
C LEU A 52 -17.34 -6.96 2.32
N ALA A 53 -18.34 -6.08 2.31
CA ALA A 53 -19.52 -6.20 1.46
C ALA A 53 -19.69 -4.89 0.68
N GLU A 54 -19.98 -5.01 -0.62
CA GLU A 54 -20.27 -3.85 -1.47
C GLU A 54 -21.76 -3.80 -1.81
N ILE A 55 -22.32 -2.60 -1.76
CA ILE A 55 -23.72 -2.34 -2.11
C ILE A 55 -23.78 -1.17 -3.07
N ASN A 56 -24.90 -1.06 -3.78
CA ASN A 56 -25.15 0.06 -4.66
C ASN A 56 -25.18 1.39 -3.86
N MET A 57 -24.60 2.45 -4.42
CA MET A 57 -24.46 3.75 -3.75
C MET A 57 -25.82 4.36 -3.36
N GLN A 58 -26.83 4.24 -4.22
CA GLN A 58 -28.18 4.75 -3.92
C GLN A 58 -28.81 4.02 -2.74
N ASP A 59 -28.56 2.70 -2.60
CA ASP A 59 -29.06 1.94 -1.46
C ASP A 59 -28.27 2.24 -0.19
N ALA A 60 -26.96 2.49 -0.29
CA ALA A 60 -26.13 2.95 0.82
C ALA A 60 -26.64 4.31 1.34
N GLN A 61 -26.93 5.27 0.45
CA GLN A 61 -27.47 6.57 0.82
C GLN A 61 -28.80 6.45 1.58
N LYS A 62 -29.69 5.56 1.14
CA LYS A 62 -30.96 5.27 1.84
C LYS A 62 -30.74 4.61 3.20
N LEU A 63 -29.80 3.66 3.29
CA LEU A 63 -29.47 2.95 4.53
C LEU A 63 -28.94 3.91 5.61
N TYR A 64 -27.99 4.76 5.23
CA TYR A 64 -27.35 5.71 6.13
C TYR A 64 -28.08 7.06 6.25
N GLN A 65 -29.16 7.28 5.50
CA GLN A 65 -29.89 8.56 5.40
C GLN A 65 -28.96 9.73 5.06
N GLN A 66 -28.09 9.52 4.08
CA GLN A 66 -27.16 10.53 3.60
C GLN A 66 -27.68 11.12 2.29
N SER A 67 -27.62 12.45 2.17
CA SER A 67 -28.09 13.17 0.97
C SER A 67 -27.10 13.11 -0.20
N GLY A 68 -25.92 12.50 -0.02
CA GLY A 68 -24.87 12.45 -1.02
C GLY A 68 -23.74 11.48 -0.65
N PRO A 69 -22.74 11.30 -1.54
CA PRO A 69 -21.57 10.50 -1.26
C PRO A 69 -20.75 11.11 -0.11
N THR A 70 -20.25 10.26 0.78
CA THR A 70 -19.40 10.67 1.91
C THR A 70 -17.95 10.95 1.50
N GLY A 71 -17.55 10.53 0.30
CA GLY A 71 -16.21 10.73 -0.20
C GLY A 71 -16.09 10.43 -1.69
N ILE A 72 -14.98 10.88 -2.28
CA ILE A 72 -14.64 10.67 -3.68
C ILE A 72 -13.34 9.88 -3.74
N ARG A 73 -13.33 8.78 -4.50
CA ARG A 73 -12.13 7.99 -4.75
C ARG A 73 -11.52 8.39 -6.09
N LEU A 74 -10.28 8.84 -6.06
CA LEU A 74 -9.50 9.14 -7.26
C LEU A 74 -8.60 7.95 -7.59
N LYS A 75 -8.66 7.48 -8.83
CA LYS A 75 -7.74 6.47 -9.35
C LYS A 75 -6.64 7.18 -10.14
N LEU A 76 -5.39 6.92 -9.78
CA LEU A 76 -4.22 7.44 -10.48
C LEU A 76 -3.67 6.38 -11.42
N ASP A 77 -3.21 6.80 -12.60
CA ASP A 77 -2.51 5.91 -13.54
C ASP A 77 -1.19 5.39 -12.96
N HIS A 78 -0.51 6.24 -12.17
CA HIS A 78 0.72 5.91 -11.46
C HIS A 78 0.45 5.89 -9.94
N PRO A 79 0.29 4.70 -9.33
CA PRO A 79 -0.09 4.58 -7.91
C PRO A 79 0.90 5.23 -6.94
N PHE A 80 2.19 5.25 -7.28
CA PHE A 80 3.26 5.83 -6.47
C PHE A 80 3.19 7.36 -6.35
N LEU A 81 2.44 8.03 -7.22
CA LEU A 81 2.21 9.47 -7.13
C LEU A 81 1.18 9.84 -6.06
N ALA A 82 0.48 8.88 -5.45
CA ALA A 82 -0.64 9.18 -4.56
C ALA A 82 -0.24 10.04 -3.35
N TYR A 83 0.99 9.92 -2.85
CA TYR A 83 1.48 10.74 -1.74
C TYR A 83 1.65 12.21 -2.15
N GLN A 84 2.26 12.44 -3.32
CA GLN A 84 2.46 13.80 -3.86
C GLN A 84 1.12 14.44 -4.22
N VAL A 85 0.28 13.73 -4.96
CA VAL A 85 -1.06 14.20 -5.37
C VAL A 85 -1.94 14.44 -4.15
N GLY A 86 -1.90 13.55 -3.16
CA GLY A 86 -2.65 13.70 -1.91
C GLY A 86 -2.27 14.98 -1.17
N ARG A 87 -0.98 15.28 -1.03
CA ARG A 87 -0.51 16.52 -0.41
C ARG A 87 -0.95 17.77 -1.16
N GLU A 88 -0.87 17.75 -2.49
CA GLU A 88 -1.31 18.85 -3.33
C GLU A 88 -2.83 19.08 -3.19
N LEU A 89 -3.61 18.01 -3.14
CA LEU A 89 -5.06 18.07 -2.93
C LEU A 89 -5.42 18.66 -1.57
N VAL A 90 -4.74 18.26 -0.49
CA VAL A 90 -4.95 18.86 0.85
C VAL A 90 -4.71 20.37 0.81
N GLN A 91 -3.63 20.80 0.15
CA GLN A 91 -3.30 22.22 0.04
C GLN A 91 -4.34 23.01 -0.77
N LYS A 92 -4.89 22.41 -1.84
CA LYS A 92 -5.90 23.06 -2.70
C LYS A 92 -7.31 23.05 -2.10
N LEU A 93 -7.70 21.96 -1.44
CA LEU A 93 -9.05 21.77 -0.90
C LEU A 93 -9.24 22.40 0.49
N GLY A 94 -8.16 22.74 1.19
CA GLY A 94 -8.19 23.33 2.53
C GLY A 94 -8.55 22.32 3.62
N GLY A 95 -8.80 22.81 4.85
CA GLY A 95 -8.99 21.97 6.05
C GLY A 95 -10.37 21.31 6.22
N LEU A 96 -11.31 21.53 5.30
CA LEU A 96 -12.64 20.94 5.36
C LEU A 96 -12.68 19.49 4.87
N TYR A 97 -11.67 19.07 4.10
CA TYR A 97 -11.61 17.75 3.49
C TYR A 97 -10.43 16.94 4.04
N ALA A 98 -10.73 15.72 4.48
CA ALA A 98 -9.70 14.74 4.81
C ALA A 98 -9.30 13.99 3.54
N VAL A 99 -8.04 14.14 3.12
CA VAL A 99 -7.47 13.34 2.02
C VAL A 99 -6.69 12.20 2.65
N SER A 100 -7.05 10.97 2.28
CA SER A 100 -6.30 9.76 2.63
C SER A 100 -5.86 9.05 1.36
N THR A 101 -4.65 8.52 1.37
CA THR A 101 -4.09 7.77 0.25
C THR A 101 -4.01 6.30 0.59
N TRP A 102 -3.98 5.43 -0.42
CA TRP A 102 -3.82 3.99 -0.21
C TRP A 102 -2.51 3.63 0.51
N MET A 103 -1.49 4.49 0.39
CA MET A 103 -0.22 4.36 1.10
C MET A 103 -0.36 4.64 2.60
N ASP A 104 -1.29 5.51 3.01
CA ASP A 104 -1.57 5.77 4.42
C ASP A 104 -2.29 4.57 5.05
N SER A 105 -3.28 4.03 4.34
CA SER A 105 -4.04 2.86 4.79
C SER A 105 -3.20 1.58 4.91
N HIS A 106 -2.13 1.46 4.13
CA HIS A 106 -1.25 0.28 4.10
C HIS A 106 0.21 0.62 4.42
N SER A 107 0.43 1.55 5.35
CA SER A 107 1.77 2.07 5.65
C SER A 107 2.76 0.99 6.05
N ASN A 108 2.33 -0.09 6.73
CA ASN A 108 3.21 -1.20 7.11
C ASN A 108 3.74 -1.97 5.91
N PHE A 109 2.88 -2.28 4.94
CA PHE A 109 3.27 -2.98 3.72
C PHE A 109 4.27 -2.15 2.89
N PHE A 110 3.99 -0.86 2.72
CA PHE A 110 4.88 0.02 1.97
C PHE A 110 6.21 0.27 2.69
N LYS A 111 6.18 0.42 4.03
CA LYS A 111 7.40 0.51 4.85
C LYS A 111 8.25 -0.76 4.73
N ALA A 112 7.62 -1.94 4.71
CA ALA A 112 8.33 -3.20 4.52
C ALA A 112 9.05 -3.25 3.16
N ILE A 113 8.36 -2.90 2.06
CA ILE A 113 8.96 -2.84 0.72
C ILE A 113 10.11 -1.82 0.67
N ALA A 114 9.93 -0.64 1.27
CA ALA A 114 10.97 0.38 1.30
C ALA A 114 12.20 -0.08 2.11
N MET A 115 11.98 -0.83 3.19
CA MET A 115 13.05 -1.41 4.00
C MET A 115 13.80 -2.50 3.24
N GLU A 116 13.09 -3.37 2.54
CA GLU A 116 13.68 -4.40 1.68
C GLU A 116 14.60 -3.79 0.63
N LYS A 117 14.13 -2.76 -0.09
CA LYS A 117 14.96 -2.05 -1.08
C LYS A 117 16.22 -1.42 -0.47
N LYS A 118 16.11 -0.84 0.73
CA LYS A 118 17.28 -0.28 1.44
C LYS A 118 18.28 -1.38 1.81
N VAL A 119 17.81 -2.53 2.28
CA VAL A 119 18.67 -3.66 2.62
C VAL A 119 19.38 -4.19 1.38
N MET A 120 18.68 -4.33 0.24
CA MET A 120 19.31 -4.71 -1.03
C MET A 120 20.38 -3.71 -1.47
N PHE A 121 20.12 -2.41 -1.32
CA PHE A 121 21.09 -1.37 -1.64
C PHE A 121 22.36 -1.48 -0.77
N ILE A 122 22.20 -1.73 0.54
CA ILE A 122 23.33 -1.92 1.46
C ILE A 122 24.14 -3.16 1.09
N ILE A 123 23.48 -4.29 0.83
CA ILE A 123 24.14 -5.54 0.42
C ILE A 123 24.93 -5.32 -0.87
N LEU A 124 24.30 -4.74 -1.89
CA LEU A 124 24.96 -4.46 -3.17
C LEU A 124 26.17 -3.53 -3.00
N SER A 125 26.03 -2.48 -2.18
CA SER A 125 27.12 -1.56 -1.88
C SER A 125 28.30 -2.26 -1.20
N LEU A 126 28.03 -3.19 -0.26
CA LEU A 126 29.07 -3.97 0.41
C LEU A 126 29.78 -4.92 -0.56
N ILE A 127 29.04 -5.60 -1.44
CA ILE A 127 29.64 -6.47 -2.48
C ILE A 127 30.61 -5.65 -3.35
N VAL A 128 30.18 -4.47 -3.80
CA VAL A 128 31.01 -3.57 -4.61
C VAL A 128 32.23 -3.08 -3.82
N ALA A 129 32.07 -2.73 -2.54
CA ALA A 129 33.18 -2.29 -1.70
C ALA A 129 34.23 -3.40 -1.53
N VAL A 130 33.80 -4.63 -1.21
CA VAL A 130 34.70 -5.79 -1.07
C VAL A 130 35.44 -6.07 -2.39
N ALA A 131 34.73 -6.02 -3.52
CA ALA A 131 35.33 -6.21 -4.83
C ALA A 131 36.36 -5.10 -5.15
N ALA A 132 36.05 -3.85 -4.84
CA ALA A 132 36.97 -2.73 -5.03
C ALA A 132 38.23 -2.88 -4.17
N PHE A 133 38.11 -3.27 -2.90
CA PHE A 133 39.27 -3.56 -2.05
C PHE A 133 40.15 -4.67 -2.63
N ASN A 134 39.53 -5.76 -3.10
CA ASN A 134 40.27 -6.86 -3.71
C ASN A 134 41.03 -6.44 -4.98
N LEU A 135 40.40 -5.63 -5.83
CA LEU A 135 41.05 -5.05 -7.00
C LEU A 135 42.23 -4.15 -6.61
N VAL A 136 42.07 -3.27 -5.61
CA VAL A 136 43.15 -2.41 -5.11
C VAL A 136 44.30 -3.24 -4.56
N SER A 137 44.03 -4.28 -3.75
CA SER A 137 45.07 -5.18 -3.24
C SER A 137 45.86 -5.85 -4.36
N THR A 138 45.17 -6.30 -5.41
CA THR A 138 45.81 -6.94 -6.57
C THR A 138 46.65 -5.96 -7.37
N LEU A 139 46.16 -4.73 -7.58
CA LEU A 139 46.91 -3.67 -8.27
C LEU A 139 48.17 -3.27 -7.49
N VAL A 140 48.07 -3.12 -6.17
CA VAL A 140 49.22 -2.79 -5.32
C VAL A 140 50.27 -3.90 -5.38
N MET A 141 49.86 -5.16 -5.27
CA MET A 141 50.76 -6.31 -5.40
C MET A 141 51.48 -6.32 -6.76
N LEU A 142 50.74 -6.09 -7.85
CA LEU A 142 51.31 -6.04 -9.20
C LEU A 142 52.34 -4.91 -9.36
N VAL A 143 52.05 -3.73 -8.80
CA VAL A 143 52.97 -2.59 -8.83
C VAL A 143 54.25 -2.89 -8.05
N THR A 144 54.14 -3.51 -6.87
CA THR A 144 55.32 -3.87 -6.07
C THR A 144 56.18 -4.93 -6.78
N ASP A 145 55.56 -5.93 -7.41
CA ASP A 145 56.28 -6.96 -8.16
C ASP A 145 57.01 -6.39 -9.39
N LYS A 146 56.45 -5.34 -10.00
CA LYS A 146 57.01 -4.67 -11.19
C LYS A 146 57.88 -3.45 -10.89
N GLN A 147 58.15 -3.18 -9.61
CA GLN A 147 58.89 -1.98 -9.21
C GLN A 147 60.31 -1.91 -9.78
N ALA A 148 60.99 -3.05 -9.91
CA ALA A 148 62.33 -3.14 -10.51
C ALA A 148 62.32 -2.86 -12.02
N ASP A 149 61.37 -3.45 -12.75
CA ASP A 149 61.18 -3.21 -14.20
C ASP A 149 60.88 -1.72 -14.46
N ILE A 150 60.05 -1.11 -13.61
CA ILE A 150 59.72 0.32 -13.66
C ILE A 150 60.96 1.20 -13.38
N ALA A 151 61.82 0.80 -12.44
CA ALA A 151 63.05 1.53 -12.14
C ALA A 151 64.04 1.52 -13.31
N ILE A 152 64.19 0.38 -14.00
CA ILE A 152 65.04 0.26 -15.19
C ILE A 152 64.52 1.18 -16.30
N LEU A 153 63.22 1.13 -16.59
CA LEU A 153 62.59 2.02 -17.59
C LEU A 153 62.79 3.51 -17.24
N ARG A 154 62.61 3.90 -15.97
CA ARG A 154 62.86 5.29 -15.52
C ARG A 154 64.32 5.73 -15.69
N THR A 155 65.28 4.82 -15.66
CA THR A 155 66.70 5.15 -15.90
C THR A 155 67.07 5.26 -17.37
N MET A 156 66.27 4.66 -18.27
CA MET A 156 66.52 4.70 -19.71
C MET A 156 65.94 5.95 -20.41
N GLY A 157 65.05 6.68 -19.74
CA GLY A 157 64.36 7.86 -20.30
C GLY A 157 62.94 7.53 -20.73
#